data_AF-A0A6G1KSV5-F1
#
_entry.id   AF-A0A6G1KSV5-F1
#
_cell.length_a   1.000
_cell.length_b   1.000
_cell.length_c   1.000
_cell.angle_alpha   90.00
_cell.angle_beta   90.00
_cell.angle_gamma   90.00
#
_symmetry.space_group_name_H-M   'P 1'
#
loop_
_entity.id
_entity.type
_entity.pdbx_description
1 polymer ?
#
loop_
_entity_poly.entity_id
_entity_poly.type
_entity_poly.pdbx_seq_one_letter_code
_entity_poly.pdbx_strand_id
1 'polypeptide(L)'
;QHLQNSDIKKLISVLRTDPSTPGYWNATKHAIHELPHYLRSSALSRLSSSLSSLSSSSDQLCKGHSGLNSILICDIWDRIKHEFDKGIGRALYPVVMFCGLTKYQAQKVRQLEPVLRMWHHDFTVASSTPQGHTPIKAGEKWAFQANKCPACILCRLGANQGVVFALLAGIVASYSTRVVGTRKQVRSNRAKWVRYWLKAFPDGNSLVEEAWDLGEEFKRLRK
;
A
#
# COMPACT_ATOMS: atom_id res chain seq x y z
N GLN A 1 -12.47 8.43 9.16
CA GLN A 1 -12.26 8.15 10.60
C GLN A 1 -10.79 8.27 10.98
N HIS A 2 -10.46 8.68 12.21
CA HIS A 2 -9.08 8.72 12.71
C HIS A 2 -8.75 7.39 13.40
N LEU A 3 -8.02 6.50 12.72
CA LEU A 3 -7.57 5.23 13.31
C LEU A 3 -6.49 5.48 14.37
N GLN A 4 -6.58 4.77 15.50
CA GLN A 4 -5.51 4.77 16.51
C GLN A 4 -4.34 3.90 16.05
N ASN A 5 -3.14 4.15 16.61
CA ASN A 5 -1.95 3.37 16.25
C ASN A 5 -2.11 1.87 16.54
N SER A 6 -2.84 1.52 17.61
CA SER A 6 -3.19 0.13 17.94
C SER A 6 -4.07 -0.51 16.86
N ASP A 7 -5.06 0.21 16.34
CA ASP A 7 -5.96 -0.26 15.28
C ASP A 7 -5.20 -0.50 13.98
N ILE A 8 -4.32 0.43 13.62
CA ILE A 8 -3.46 0.32 12.44
C ILE A 8 -2.63 -0.96 12.52
N LYS A 9 -1.97 -1.23 13.66
CA LYS A 9 -1.18 -2.44 13.85
C LYS A 9 -2.02 -3.72 13.72
N LYS A 10 -3.22 -3.74 14.31
CA LYS A 10 -4.14 -4.89 14.24
C LYS A 10 -4.66 -5.14 12.82
N LEU A 11 -4.97 -4.09 12.07
CA LEU A 11 -5.37 -4.25 10.67
C LEU A 11 -4.21 -4.70 9.80
N ILE A 12 -3.00 -4.16 10.01
CA ILE A 12 -1.80 -4.58 9.29
C ILE A 12 -1.49 -6.06 9.53
N SER A 13 -1.71 -6.61 10.73
CA SER A 13 -1.48 -8.04 10.95
C SER A 13 -2.40 -8.93 10.08
N VAL A 14 -3.59 -8.44 9.73
CA VAL A 14 -4.48 -9.11 8.76
C VAL A 14 -4.04 -8.84 7.32
N LEU A 15 -3.58 -7.62 7.02
CA LEU A 15 -3.34 -7.11 5.68
C LEU A 15 -1.88 -7.23 5.21
N ARG A 16 -1.08 -8.12 5.77
CA ARG A 16 0.36 -8.24 5.44
C ARG A 16 0.80 -9.58 4.86
N THR A 17 -0.12 -10.51 4.65
CA THR A 17 0.19 -11.84 4.15
C THR A 17 -0.40 -12.00 2.75
N ASP A 18 0.36 -12.55 1.80
CA ASP A 18 -0.13 -12.72 0.43
C ASP A 18 -1.25 -13.78 0.40
N PRO A 19 -2.41 -13.52 -0.25
CA PRO A 19 -3.48 -14.49 -0.38
C PRO A 19 -3.10 -15.83 -1.05
N SER A 20 -1.99 -15.86 -1.77
CA SER A 20 -1.43 -17.05 -2.42
C SER A 20 -0.66 -17.95 -1.44
N THR A 21 -0.42 -17.48 -0.21
CA THR A 21 0.31 -18.24 0.82
C THR A 21 -0.54 -19.40 1.34
N PRO A 22 0.02 -20.63 1.46
CA PRO A 22 -0.70 -21.75 2.05
C PRO A 22 -1.22 -21.42 3.46
N GLY A 23 -2.46 -21.80 3.76
CA GLY A 23 -3.09 -21.53 5.06
C GLY A 23 -3.55 -20.09 5.29
N TYR A 24 -3.34 -19.18 4.32
CA TYR A 24 -3.73 -17.77 4.41
C TYR A 24 -5.16 -17.57 4.90
N TRP A 25 -6.14 -18.20 4.24
CA TRP A 25 -7.56 -17.96 4.53
C TRP A 25 -7.96 -18.34 5.96
N ASN A 26 -7.39 -19.40 6.51
CA ASN A 26 -7.63 -19.82 7.89
C ASN A 26 -7.02 -18.82 8.88
N ALA A 27 -5.76 -18.44 8.66
CA ALA A 27 -5.06 -17.46 9.48
C ALA A 27 -5.75 -16.08 9.42
N THR A 28 -6.16 -15.63 8.23
CA THR A 28 -6.88 -14.37 8.02
C THR A 28 -8.24 -14.39 8.71
N LYS A 29 -9.02 -15.48 8.60
CA LYS A 29 -10.31 -15.59 9.28
C LYS A 29 -10.15 -15.50 10.80
N HIS A 30 -9.15 -16.19 11.37
CA HIS A 30 -8.84 -16.09 12.79
C HIS A 30 -8.40 -14.67 13.17
N ALA A 31 -7.50 -14.05 12.41
CA ALA A 31 -7.01 -12.72 12.70
C ALA A 31 -8.13 -11.66 12.62
N ILE A 32 -9.06 -11.80 11.67
CA ILE A 32 -10.26 -10.96 11.58
C ILE A 32 -11.15 -11.13 12.80
N HIS A 33 -11.33 -12.36 13.29
CA HIS A 33 -12.16 -12.63 14.47
C HIS A 33 -11.65 -11.92 15.73
N GLU A 34 -10.32 -11.86 15.90
CA GLU A 34 -9.64 -11.20 17.01
C GLU A 34 -9.64 -9.66 16.92
N LEU A 35 -10.15 -9.08 15.83
CA LEU A 35 -10.27 -7.63 15.71
C LEU A 35 -11.37 -7.09 16.63
N PRO A 36 -11.15 -5.90 17.23
CA PRO A 36 -12.20 -5.14 17.89
C PRO A 36 -13.43 -4.99 17.00
N HIS A 37 -14.62 -5.05 17.59
CA HIS A 37 -15.89 -5.05 16.85
C HIS A 37 -16.02 -3.90 15.84
N TYR A 38 -15.53 -2.70 16.17
CA TYR A 38 -15.61 -1.53 15.27
C TYR A 38 -14.71 -1.62 14.02
N LEU A 39 -13.70 -2.51 14.02
CA LEU A 39 -12.87 -2.82 12.84
C LEU A 39 -13.43 -3.99 12.01
N ARG A 40 -14.44 -4.68 12.54
CA ARG A 40 -15.15 -5.78 11.86
C ARG A 40 -16.40 -5.26 11.17
N SER A 41 -16.92 -6.04 10.22
CA SER A 41 -18.23 -5.76 9.62
C SER A 41 -19.31 -5.83 10.70
N SER A 42 -20.18 -4.81 10.75
CA SER A 42 -21.40 -4.89 11.55
C SER A 42 -22.42 -5.82 10.86
N ALA A 43 -23.43 -6.27 11.60
CA ALA A 43 -24.56 -6.98 10.99
C ALA A 43 -25.37 -6.07 10.06
N LEU A 44 -25.43 -4.77 10.36
CA LEU A 44 -26.19 -3.77 9.59
C LEU A 44 -25.55 -3.44 8.23
N SER A 45 -24.21 -3.44 8.12
CA SER A 45 -23.53 -3.22 6.83
C SER A 45 -23.80 -4.34 5.82
N ARG A 46 -24.11 -5.56 6.30
CA ARG A 46 -24.51 -6.69 5.45
C ARG A 46 -25.90 -6.51 4.83
N LEU A 47 -26.80 -5.79 5.50
CA LEU A 47 -28.14 -5.46 4.99
C LEU A 47 -28.14 -4.26 4.03
N SER A 48 -27.23 -3.30 4.22
CA SER A 48 -27.08 -2.18 3.27
C SER A 48 -26.54 -2.65 1.92
N SER A 49 -25.64 -3.64 1.92
CA SER A 49 -25.03 -4.20 0.71
C SER A 49 -26.04 -4.83 -0.27
N SER A 50 -27.22 -5.26 0.19
CA SER A 50 -28.29 -5.78 -0.69
C SER A 50 -29.16 -4.68 -1.31
N LEU A 51 -29.17 -3.47 -0.74
CA LEU A 51 -29.93 -2.33 -1.24
C LEU A 51 -29.10 -1.39 -2.13
N SER A 52 -27.77 -1.46 -2.04
CA SER A 52 -26.83 -0.64 -2.83
C SER A 52 -26.52 -1.18 -4.24
N SER A 53 -27.28 -2.16 -4.74
CA SER A 53 -27.05 -2.78 -6.06
C SER A 53 -27.28 -1.84 -7.25
N LEU A 54 -27.70 -0.59 -7.00
CA LEU A 54 -27.93 0.44 -8.02
C LEU A 54 -26.75 1.42 -8.20
N SER A 55 -25.69 1.34 -7.40
CA SER A 55 -24.46 2.12 -7.62
C SER A 55 -23.28 1.20 -7.91
N SER A 56 -22.96 1.02 -9.20
CA SER A 56 -21.67 0.60 -9.78
C SER A 56 -20.73 -0.22 -8.88
N SER A 57 -20.79 -1.53 -9.10
CA SER A 57 -20.03 -2.63 -8.52
C SER A 57 -18.49 -2.55 -8.59
N SER A 58 -17.82 -1.85 -7.66
CA SER A 58 -16.34 -1.93 -7.52
C SER A 58 -15.76 -2.15 -6.12
N ASP A 59 -16.51 -1.95 -5.04
CA ASP A 59 -15.90 -1.77 -3.71
C ASP A 59 -16.33 -2.82 -2.68
N GLN A 60 -16.52 -4.06 -3.11
CA GLN A 60 -16.90 -5.15 -2.22
C GLN A 60 -15.70 -6.04 -1.84
N LEU A 61 -15.60 -6.35 -0.55
CA LEU A 61 -14.64 -7.31 -0.03
C LEU A 61 -15.04 -8.73 -0.47
N CYS A 62 -14.05 -9.58 -0.76
CA CYS A 62 -14.32 -10.97 -1.11
C CYS A 62 -14.84 -11.76 0.12
N LYS A 63 -15.41 -12.95 -0.11
CA LYS A 63 -15.95 -13.81 0.97
C LYS A 63 -14.95 -14.03 2.11
N GLY A 64 -13.67 -14.24 1.80
CA GLY A 64 -12.61 -14.43 2.80
C GLY A 64 -12.27 -13.18 3.63
N HIS A 65 -12.62 -11.99 3.16
CA HIS A 65 -12.41 -10.72 3.86
C HIS A 65 -13.70 -10.06 4.35
N SER A 66 -14.85 -10.69 4.15
CA SER A 66 -16.18 -10.14 4.49
C SER A 66 -16.37 -9.78 5.97
N GLY A 67 -15.54 -10.33 6.86
CA GLY A 67 -15.57 -9.98 8.28
C GLY A 67 -14.90 -8.64 8.63
N LEU A 68 -14.19 -8.00 7.70
CA LEU A 68 -13.61 -6.67 7.89
C LEU A 68 -14.66 -5.57 7.64
N ASN A 69 -14.49 -4.42 8.28
CA ASN A 69 -15.28 -3.23 7.99
C ASN A 69 -15.00 -2.75 6.56
N SER A 70 -15.91 -3.00 5.61
CA SER A 70 -15.72 -2.72 4.19
C SER A 70 -15.43 -1.25 3.90
N ILE A 71 -16.21 -0.34 4.49
CA ILE A 71 -16.03 1.12 4.33
C ILE A 71 -14.61 1.51 4.73
N LEU A 72 -14.14 1.02 5.87
CA LEU A 72 -12.81 1.33 6.37
C LEU A 72 -11.71 0.79 5.44
N ILE A 73 -11.85 -0.45 4.95
CA ILE A 73 -10.86 -1.06 4.06
C ILE A 73 -10.83 -0.35 2.71
N CYS A 74 -11.98 0.01 2.15
CA CYS A 74 -12.07 0.80 0.93
C CYS A 74 -11.44 2.19 1.12
N ASP A 75 -11.74 2.88 2.22
CA ASP A 75 -11.10 4.16 2.59
C ASP A 75 -9.56 4.06 2.65
N ILE A 76 -9.03 2.98 3.24
CA ILE A 76 -7.59 2.72 3.29
C ILE A 76 -7.05 2.49 1.88
N TRP A 77 -7.71 1.62 1.11
CA TRP A 77 -7.31 1.28 -0.24
C TRP A 77 -7.28 2.51 -1.14
N ASP A 78 -8.32 3.34 -1.15
CA ASP A 78 -8.39 4.54 -1.97
C ASP A 78 -7.24 5.51 -1.67
N ARG A 79 -6.87 5.64 -0.39
CA ARG A 79 -5.74 6.49 0.01
C ARG A 79 -4.41 5.95 -0.46
N ILE A 80 -4.22 4.62 -0.53
CA ILE A 80 -3.01 3.97 -1.02
C ILE A 80 -3.00 4.00 -2.56
N LYS A 81 -4.10 3.61 -3.20
CA LYS A 81 -4.30 3.67 -4.65
C LYS A 81 -4.00 5.07 -5.20
N HIS A 82 -4.45 6.12 -4.52
CA HIS A 82 -4.14 7.51 -4.87
C HIS A 82 -2.64 7.79 -4.94
N GLU A 83 -1.84 7.20 -4.06
CA GLU A 83 -0.38 7.38 -4.11
C GLU A 83 0.23 6.82 -5.38
N PHE A 84 -0.19 5.62 -5.76
CA PHE A 84 0.28 4.98 -6.96
C PHE A 84 -0.19 5.71 -8.22
N ASP A 85 -1.47 6.07 -8.29
CA ASP A 85 -2.06 6.67 -9.49
C ASP A 85 -1.67 8.14 -9.69
N LYS A 86 -1.48 8.91 -8.61
CA LYS A 86 -1.33 10.38 -8.67
C LYS A 86 -0.20 10.94 -7.83
N GLY A 87 0.02 10.40 -6.63
CA GLY A 87 0.87 11.03 -5.62
C GLY A 87 2.36 10.87 -5.86
N ILE A 88 2.82 9.62 -6.04
CA ILE A 88 4.23 9.26 -5.96
C ILE A 88 4.90 9.31 -7.34
N GLY A 89 4.25 8.79 -8.39
CA GLY A 89 4.85 8.69 -9.73
C GLY A 89 5.39 10.02 -10.26
N ARG A 90 4.63 11.11 -10.09
CA ARG A 90 5.03 12.48 -10.49
C ARG A 90 6.27 12.99 -9.76
N ALA A 91 6.44 12.60 -8.49
CA ALA A 91 7.58 13.01 -7.69
C ALA A 91 8.82 12.17 -7.98
N LEU A 92 8.64 10.87 -8.26
CA LEU A 92 9.75 9.94 -8.47
C LEU A 92 10.37 10.04 -9.84
N TYR A 93 9.58 10.23 -10.90
CA TYR A 93 10.09 10.18 -12.27
C TYR A 93 11.25 11.16 -12.52
N PRO A 94 11.16 12.46 -12.15
CA PRO A 94 12.27 13.38 -12.35
C PRO A 94 13.53 12.98 -11.58
N VAL A 95 13.35 12.42 -10.38
CA VAL A 95 14.47 12.01 -9.53
C VAL A 95 15.18 10.79 -10.09
N VAL A 96 14.43 9.81 -10.60
CA VAL A 96 15.01 8.61 -11.23
C VAL A 96 15.71 8.95 -12.54
N MET A 97 15.18 9.90 -13.31
CA MET A 97 15.71 10.24 -14.64
C MET A 97 16.88 11.23 -14.59
N PHE A 98 16.84 12.22 -13.70
CA PHE A 98 17.71 13.40 -13.81
C PHE A 98 18.51 13.69 -12.55
N CYS A 99 18.14 13.11 -11.41
CA CYS A 99 18.89 13.31 -10.17
C CYS A 99 19.88 12.16 -10.00
N GLY A 100 21.09 12.45 -9.51
CA GLY A 100 22.23 11.53 -9.40
C GLY A 100 22.07 10.40 -8.37
N LEU A 101 20.94 9.69 -8.40
CA LEU A 101 20.73 8.49 -7.60
C LEU A 101 21.71 7.40 -8.01
N THR A 102 22.19 6.68 -7.01
CA THR A 102 22.88 5.41 -7.29
C THR A 102 21.89 4.42 -7.91
N LYS A 103 22.41 3.50 -8.74
CA LYS A 103 21.61 2.41 -9.33
C LYS A 103 20.82 1.63 -8.27
N TYR A 104 21.41 1.46 -7.08
CA TYR A 104 20.77 0.78 -5.95
C TYR A 104 19.56 1.54 -5.39
N GLN A 105 19.68 2.85 -5.18
CA GLN A 105 18.58 3.70 -4.70
C GLN A 105 17.45 3.77 -5.72
N ALA A 106 17.78 3.95 -7.00
CA ALA A 106 16.80 3.92 -8.08
C ALA A 106 16.06 2.56 -8.07
N GLN A 107 16.78 1.45 -7.98
CA GLN A 107 16.18 0.11 -7.96
C GLN A 107 15.24 -0.12 -6.77
N LYS A 108 15.56 0.40 -5.58
CA LYS A 108 14.70 0.32 -4.38
C LYS A 108 13.34 0.97 -4.62
N VAL A 109 13.30 2.08 -5.34
CA VAL A 109 12.09 2.88 -5.51
C VAL A 109 11.28 2.47 -6.73
N ARG A 110 11.97 2.03 -7.78
CA ARG A 110 11.35 1.44 -8.97
C ARG A 110 10.54 0.17 -8.66
N GLN A 111 10.66 -0.42 -7.46
CA GLN A 111 9.79 -1.53 -7.01
C GLN A 111 8.29 -1.25 -7.11
N LEU A 112 7.88 0.03 -7.19
CA LEU A 112 6.49 0.43 -7.40
C LEU A 112 6.01 0.28 -8.85
N GLU A 113 6.91 0.27 -9.84
CA GLU A 113 6.58 0.22 -11.27
C GLU A 113 5.59 -0.91 -11.64
N PRO A 114 5.82 -2.18 -11.28
CA PRO A 114 4.95 -3.25 -11.74
C PRO A 114 3.65 -3.37 -10.95
N VAL A 115 3.50 -2.64 -9.85
CA VAL A 115 2.40 -2.79 -8.89
C VAL A 115 1.05 -2.38 -9.49
N LEU A 116 1.05 -1.37 -10.36
CA LEU A 116 -0.15 -0.85 -11.03
C LEU A 116 -0.91 -1.91 -11.84
N ARG A 117 -0.23 -2.98 -12.29
CA ARG A 117 -0.85 -4.14 -12.96
C ARG A 117 -1.97 -4.79 -12.16
N MET A 118 -1.97 -4.64 -10.83
CA MET A 118 -3.00 -5.25 -9.99
C MET A 118 -4.40 -4.67 -10.20
N TRP A 119 -4.53 -3.42 -10.67
CA TRP A 119 -5.84 -2.77 -10.88
C TRP A 119 -5.99 -2.01 -12.20
N HIS A 120 -4.93 -1.92 -13.01
CA HIS A 120 -4.99 -1.42 -14.38
C HIS A 120 -4.78 -2.58 -15.35
N HIS A 121 -5.87 -3.05 -15.97
CA HIS A 121 -5.86 -4.22 -16.85
C HIS A 121 -4.90 -4.06 -18.04
N ASP A 122 -4.88 -2.87 -18.65
CA ASP A 122 -4.09 -2.58 -19.86
C ASP A 122 -2.67 -2.08 -19.52
N PHE A 123 -2.29 -2.05 -18.24
CA PHE A 123 -1.00 -1.53 -17.83
C PHE A 123 0.11 -2.54 -18.12
N THR A 124 1.15 -2.05 -18.80
CA THR A 124 2.38 -2.81 -19.02
C THR A 124 3.53 -2.18 -18.25
N VAL A 125 4.37 -2.99 -17.58
CA VAL A 125 5.54 -2.46 -16.85
C VAL A 125 6.47 -1.69 -17.79
N ALA A 126 6.58 -2.14 -19.04
CA ALA A 126 7.38 -1.47 -20.07
C ALA A 126 6.91 -0.03 -20.30
N SER A 127 5.59 0.22 -20.38
CA SER A 127 5.05 1.57 -20.57
C SER A 127 5.32 2.54 -19.42
N SER A 128 5.55 2.04 -18.20
CA SER A 128 5.90 2.87 -17.04
C SER A 128 7.39 2.91 -16.73
N THR A 129 8.21 2.19 -17.50
CA THR A 129 9.65 2.11 -17.25
C THR A 129 10.33 3.39 -17.71
N PRO A 130 11.12 4.07 -16.86
CA PRO A 130 11.86 5.25 -17.26
C PRO A 130 12.82 4.98 -18.42
N GLN A 131 13.02 5.97 -19.29
CA GLN A 131 13.89 5.81 -20.47
C GLN A 131 15.32 5.39 -20.05
N GLY A 132 15.93 4.51 -20.84
CA GLY A 132 17.28 3.98 -20.55
C GLY A 132 17.34 2.92 -19.45
N HIS A 133 16.20 2.54 -18.87
CA HIS A 133 16.13 1.50 -17.86
C HIS A 133 15.43 0.24 -18.38
N THR A 134 15.82 -0.92 -17.85
CA THR A 134 15.10 -2.18 -18.09
C THR A 134 13.90 -2.28 -17.16
N PRO A 135 12.73 -2.75 -17.65
CA PRO A 135 11.55 -2.96 -16.80
C PRO A 135 11.84 -3.91 -15.64
N ILE A 136 11.26 -3.65 -14.46
CA ILE A 136 11.37 -4.59 -13.34
C ILE A 136 10.66 -5.90 -13.68
N LYS A 137 11.44 -6.99 -13.70
CA LYS A 137 10.92 -8.35 -13.84
C LYS A 137 10.23 -8.76 -12.54
N ALA A 138 8.89 -8.84 -12.58
CA ALA A 138 8.09 -9.25 -11.43
C ALA A 138 7.23 -10.51 -11.67
N GLY A 139 7.31 -11.11 -12.88
CA GLY A 139 6.49 -12.26 -13.26
C GLY A 139 4.98 -12.00 -13.06
N GLU A 140 4.29 -12.99 -12.50
CA GLU A 140 2.85 -12.94 -12.19
C GLU A 140 2.53 -12.37 -10.81
N LYS A 141 3.54 -11.98 -10.03
CA LYS A 141 3.36 -11.48 -8.67
C LYS A 141 2.37 -10.32 -8.57
N TRP A 142 2.36 -9.45 -9.58
CA TRP A 142 1.48 -8.28 -9.65
C TRP A 142 0.38 -8.46 -10.70
N ALA A 143 0.03 -9.70 -11.06
CA ALA A 143 -1.08 -9.99 -11.96
C ALA A 143 -2.39 -9.31 -11.49
N PHE A 144 -3.23 -8.97 -12.45
CA PHE A 144 -4.49 -8.26 -12.24
C PHE A 144 -5.37 -8.97 -11.19
N GLN A 145 -5.87 -8.21 -10.23
CA GLN A 145 -6.75 -8.75 -9.18
C GLN A 145 -8.18 -8.85 -9.72
N ALA A 146 -8.53 -10.00 -10.31
CA ALA A 146 -9.81 -10.20 -11.00
C ALA A 146 -11.05 -9.88 -10.13
N ASN A 147 -11.04 -10.28 -8.85
CA ASN A 147 -12.14 -10.02 -7.93
C ASN A 147 -12.17 -8.58 -7.37
N LYS A 148 -11.19 -7.74 -7.75
CA LYS A 148 -11.02 -6.33 -7.34
C LYS A 148 -11.04 -6.07 -5.83
N CYS A 149 -10.93 -7.11 -4.99
CA CYS A 149 -11.06 -6.99 -3.55
C CYS A 149 -9.96 -6.08 -2.97
N PRO A 150 -10.31 -4.93 -2.37
CA PRO A 150 -9.34 -4.01 -1.79
C PRO A 150 -8.44 -4.65 -0.73
N ALA A 151 -9.00 -5.53 0.12
CA ALA A 151 -8.22 -6.26 1.11
C ALA A 151 -7.19 -7.21 0.48
N CYS A 152 -7.53 -7.92 -0.60
CA CYS A 152 -6.57 -8.78 -1.31
C CYS A 152 -5.41 -7.96 -1.89
N ILE A 153 -5.70 -6.81 -2.50
CA ILE A 153 -4.69 -5.93 -3.08
C ILE A 153 -3.77 -5.41 -1.97
N LEU A 154 -4.35 -4.90 -0.88
CA LEU A 154 -3.57 -4.46 0.29
C LEU A 154 -2.71 -5.60 0.84
N CYS A 155 -3.25 -6.81 1.00
CA CYS A 155 -2.49 -7.98 1.44
C CYS A 155 -1.25 -8.27 0.57
N ARG A 156 -1.40 -8.23 -0.76
CA ARG A 156 -0.30 -8.45 -1.71
C ARG A 156 0.76 -7.36 -1.64
N LEU A 157 0.34 -6.08 -1.53
CA LEU A 157 1.26 -4.97 -1.28
C LEU A 157 2.03 -5.18 0.03
N GLY A 158 1.29 -5.53 1.07
CA GLY A 158 1.78 -5.65 2.43
C GLY A 158 2.68 -6.81 2.74
N ALA A 159 2.60 -7.85 1.92
CA ALA A 159 3.52 -8.97 1.97
C ALA A 159 4.89 -8.62 1.35
N ASN A 160 5.02 -7.48 0.66
CA ASN A 160 6.24 -7.12 -0.01
C ASN A 160 6.99 -5.93 0.60
N GLN A 161 8.09 -6.25 1.29
CA GLN A 161 8.98 -5.27 1.91
C GLN A 161 9.46 -4.19 0.95
N GLY A 162 9.90 -4.55 -0.27
CA GLY A 162 10.43 -3.61 -1.26
C GLY A 162 9.39 -2.57 -1.70
N VAL A 163 8.15 -3.00 -1.95
CA VAL A 163 7.04 -2.10 -2.29
C VAL A 163 6.66 -1.21 -1.13
N VAL A 164 6.52 -1.75 0.09
CA VAL A 164 6.16 -0.95 1.26
C VAL A 164 7.26 0.08 1.59
N PHE A 165 8.53 -0.33 1.46
CA PHE A 165 9.69 0.56 1.57
C PHE A 165 9.62 1.72 0.58
N ALA A 166 9.47 1.40 -0.71
CA ALA A 166 9.41 2.38 -1.78
C ALA A 166 8.21 3.33 -1.63
N LEU A 167 7.07 2.79 -1.18
CA LEU A 167 5.85 3.54 -0.91
C LEU A 167 6.07 4.57 0.20
N LEU A 168 6.75 4.19 1.29
CA LEU A 168 7.07 5.14 2.37
C LEU A 168 8.03 6.23 1.90
N ALA A 169 9.12 5.84 1.22
CA ALA A 169 10.08 6.80 0.66
C ALA A 169 9.40 7.78 -0.31
N GLY A 170 8.52 7.28 -1.17
CA GLY A 170 7.72 8.08 -2.09
C GLY A 170 6.81 9.07 -1.39
N ILE A 171 6.06 8.64 -0.36
CA ILE A 171 5.22 9.54 0.45
C ILE A 171 6.07 10.64 1.11
N VAL A 172 7.20 10.28 1.71
CA VAL A 172 8.09 11.26 2.35
C VAL A 172 8.62 12.26 1.32
N ALA A 173 8.99 11.80 0.12
CA ALA A 173 9.50 12.64 -0.96
C ALA A 173 8.43 13.57 -1.58
N SER A 174 7.19 13.09 -1.72
CA SER A 174 6.11 13.81 -2.40
C SER A 174 5.51 14.94 -1.58
N TYR A 175 5.47 14.81 -0.25
CA TYR A 175 4.73 15.73 0.61
C TYR A 175 5.65 16.56 1.51
N SER A 176 5.20 17.77 1.86
CA SER A 176 5.95 18.66 2.75
C SER A 176 6.06 18.11 4.18
N THR A 177 7.10 18.51 4.90
CA THR A 177 7.30 18.13 6.31
C THR A 177 6.13 18.60 7.20
N ARG A 178 5.43 19.67 6.83
CA ARG A 178 4.22 20.12 7.53
C ARG A 178 3.09 19.09 7.45
N VAL A 179 2.96 18.39 6.32
CA VAL A 179 1.92 17.38 6.07
C VAL A 179 2.33 16.01 6.62
N VAL A 180 3.53 15.55 6.30
CA VAL A 180 4.00 14.21 6.72
C VAL A 180 4.39 14.18 8.19
N GLY A 181 4.92 15.28 8.72
CA GLY A 181 5.57 15.33 10.01
C GLY A 181 7.05 14.98 9.91
N THR A 182 7.64 14.69 11.07
CA THR A 182 9.04 14.25 11.18
C THR A 182 9.09 12.74 11.44
N ARG A 183 10.28 12.15 11.32
CA ARG A 183 10.50 10.72 11.57
C ARG A 183 10.04 10.27 12.95
N LYS A 184 10.29 11.11 13.96
CA LYS A 184 9.89 10.88 15.36
C LYS A 184 8.39 11.14 15.56
N GLN A 185 7.83 12.15 14.88
CA GLN A 185 6.45 12.57 15.03
C GLN A 185 5.72 12.64 13.68
N VAL A 186 5.36 11.46 13.17
CA VAL A 186 4.61 11.34 11.91
C VAL A 186 3.20 11.87 12.11
N ARG A 187 2.76 12.82 11.29
CA ARG A 187 1.44 13.46 11.34
C ARG A 187 0.45 12.82 10.38
N SER A 188 0.89 12.53 9.14
CA SER A 188 0.06 11.93 8.11
C SER A 188 -0.36 10.50 8.49
N ASN A 189 -1.66 10.24 8.54
CA ASN A 189 -2.18 8.88 8.79
C ASN A 189 -1.76 7.90 7.70
N ARG A 190 -1.59 8.37 6.46
CA ARG A 190 -1.08 7.56 5.35
C ARG A 190 0.38 7.15 5.60
N ALA A 191 1.23 8.11 5.96
CA ALA A 191 2.62 7.81 6.31
C ALA A 191 2.72 6.91 7.55
N LYS A 192 1.87 7.12 8.57
CA LYS A 192 1.80 6.24 9.75
C LYS A 192 1.43 4.81 9.35
N TRP A 193 0.44 4.64 8.48
CA TRP A 193 0.02 3.33 7.99
C TRP A 193 1.18 2.58 7.35
N VAL A 194 1.81 3.17 6.33
CA VAL A 194 2.91 2.52 5.60
C VAL A 194 4.13 2.32 6.49
N ARG A 195 4.41 3.25 7.42
CA ARG A 195 5.46 3.09 8.45
C ARG A 195 5.21 1.86 9.32
N TYR A 196 4.00 1.68 9.85
CA TYR A 196 3.69 0.50 10.66
C TYR A 196 3.72 -0.78 9.84
N TRP A 197 3.42 -0.68 8.55
CA TRP A 197 3.50 -1.81 7.64
C TRP A 197 4.94 -2.30 7.49
N LEU A 198 5.86 -1.35 7.28
CA LEU A 198 7.27 -1.63 7.17
C LEU A 198 7.87 -2.14 8.47
N LYS A 199 7.43 -1.60 9.62
CA LYS A 199 7.81 -2.10 10.96
C LYS A 199 7.41 -3.55 11.23
N ALA A 200 6.47 -4.10 10.47
CA ALA A 200 6.02 -5.47 10.67
C ALA A 200 6.97 -6.50 10.05
N PHE A 201 7.91 -6.10 9.20
CA PHE A 201 8.94 -6.97 8.62
C PHE A 201 10.11 -7.20 9.60
N PRO A 202 10.93 -8.26 9.39
CA PRO A 202 12.25 -8.35 10.00
C PRO A 202 13.05 -7.06 9.78
N ASP A 203 13.75 -6.60 10.82
CA ASP A 203 14.50 -5.33 10.81
C ASP A 203 13.66 -4.09 10.46
N GLY A 204 12.34 -4.16 10.65
CA GLY A 204 11.38 -3.14 10.22
C GLY A 204 11.65 -1.73 10.77
N ASN A 205 12.31 -1.59 11.92
CA ASN A 205 12.73 -0.27 12.39
C ASN A 205 13.84 0.33 11.52
N SER A 206 14.88 -0.45 11.19
CA SER A 206 15.98 0.00 10.31
C SER A 206 15.46 0.30 8.91
N LEU A 207 14.56 -0.53 8.38
CA LEU A 207 13.91 -0.28 7.09
C LEU A 207 13.12 1.03 7.05
N VAL A 208 12.44 1.39 8.15
CA VAL A 208 11.75 2.69 8.24
C VAL A 208 12.73 3.85 8.23
N GLU A 209 13.86 3.75 8.94
CA GLU A 209 14.89 4.79 8.94
C GLU A 209 15.45 4.98 7.54
N GLU A 210 15.87 3.90 6.88
CA GLU A 210 16.40 3.93 5.52
C GLU A 210 15.39 4.48 4.49
N ALA A 211 14.12 4.07 4.58
CA ALA A 211 13.08 4.57 3.68
C ALA A 211 12.83 6.07 3.88
N TRP A 212 12.92 6.52 5.13
CA TRP A 212 12.77 7.94 5.47
C TRP A 212 13.96 8.76 4.96
N ASP A 213 15.19 8.29 5.19
CA ASP A 213 16.42 8.91 4.67
C ASP A 213 16.35 9.04 3.14
N LEU A 214 15.95 7.97 2.45
CA LEU A 214 15.81 7.99 0.99
C LEU A 214 14.75 8.99 0.53
N GLY A 215 13.61 9.07 1.21
CA GLY A 215 12.57 10.04 0.88
C GLY A 215 12.99 11.50 1.13
N GLU A 216 13.76 11.76 2.18
CA GLU A 216 14.34 13.08 2.45
C GLU A 216 15.39 13.46 1.41
N GLU A 217 16.23 12.51 1.01
CA GLU A 217 17.23 12.70 -0.04
C GLU A 217 16.57 13.04 -1.39
N PHE A 218 15.47 12.35 -1.74
CA PHE A 218 14.72 12.66 -2.95
C PHE A 218 14.11 14.06 -2.92
N LYS A 219 13.58 14.46 -1.76
CA LYS A 219 13.05 15.81 -1.58
C LYS A 219 14.15 16.86 -1.72
N ARG A 220 15.37 16.57 -1.26
CA ARG A 220 16.54 17.44 -1.41
C ARG A 220 16.94 17.59 -2.87
N LEU A 221 17.02 16.49 -3.61
CA LEU A 221 17.42 16.47 -5.02
C LEU A 221 16.42 17.13 -5.98
N ARG A 222 15.16 17.29 -5.55
CA ARG A 222 14.10 17.97 -6.33
C ARG A 222 14.11 19.49 -6.21
N LYS A 223 14.82 20.04 -5.22
CA LYS A 223 14.97 21.49 -5.02
C LYS A 223 16.14 21.99 -5.83
#